data_AF-A0A6I5WN57-F1
#
_entry.id   AF-A0A6I5WN57-F1
#
_cell.length_a   1.000
_cell.length_b   1.000
_cell.length_c   1.000
_cell.angle_alpha   90.00
_cell.angle_beta   90.00
_cell.angle_gamma   90.00
#
_symmetry.space_group_name_H-M   'P 1'
#
loop_
_entity.id
_entity.type
_entity.pdbx_description
1 polymer ?
#
loop_
_entity_poly.entity_id
_entity_poly.type
_entity_poly.pdbx_seq_one_letter_code
_entity_poly.pdbx_strand_id
1 'polypeptide(L)' 'MTKTPLLVPKKVRNVSAKQYLNEARKSTVSNNIQNVTFVPPKIGSGGYGSFQITYKTPQLCPVR' A
#
# COMPACT_ATOMS: atom_id res chain seq x y z
N MET A 1 11.85 11.99 -23.19
CA MET A 1 10.73 12.62 -22.47
C MET A 1 10.24 11.67 -21.39
N THR A 2 10.53 11.95 -20.12
CA THR A 2 10.03 11.16 -18.99
C THR A 2 8.57 11.51 -18.74
N LYS A 3 7.64 10.58 -19.03
CA LYS A 3 6.22 10.76 -18.70
C LYS A 3 6.09 10.85 -17.18
N THR A 4 5.66 12.01 -16.67
CA THR A 4 5.36 12.18 -15.24
C THR A 4 4.21 11.24 -14.86
N PRO A 5 4.39 10.32 -13.89
CA PRO A 5 3.33 9.42 -13.49
C PRO A 5 2.23 10.22 -12.80
N LEU A 6 1.00 10.07 -13.28
CA LEU A 6 -0.18 10.64 -12.63
C LEU A 6 -0.33 10.00 -11.24
N LEU A 7 -0.39 10.85 -10.21
CA LEU A 7 -0.58 10.44 -8.82
C LEU A 7 -2.03 10.71 -8.41
N VAL A 8 -2.69 9.70 -7.85
CA VAL A 8 -4.04 9.81 -7.32
C VAL A 8 -4.05 9.55 -5.81
N PRO A 9 -4.82 10.31 -5.03
CA PRO A 9 -4.96 10.07 -3.60
C PRO A 9 -5.71 8.76 -3.37
N LYS A 10 -5.11 7.83 -2.62
CA LYS A 10 -5.75 6.58 -2.21
C LYS A 10 -5.79 6.48 -0.69
N LYS A 11 -7.00 6.31 -0.14
CA LYS A 11 -7.20 6.08 1.30
C LYS A 11 -6.94 4.62 1.69
N VAL A 12 -7.20 3.70 0.78
CA VAL A 12 -6.99 2.26 0.97
C VAL A 12 -6.13 1.72 -0.17
N ARG A 13 -5.16 0.87 0.17
CA ARG A 13 -4.24 0.31 -0.83
C ARG A 13 -3.79 -1.09 -0.45
N ASN A 14 -3.87 -2.01 -1.41
CA ASN A 14 -3.27 -3.34 -1.30
C ASN A 14 -1.83 -3.30 -1.83
N VAL A 15 -0.90 -3.78 -1.01
CA VAL A 15 0.53 -3.78 -1.29
C VAL A 15 1.15 -5.15 -1.01
N SER A 16 2.29 -5.43 -1.64
CA SER A 16 3.08 -6.63 -1.30
C SER A 16 3.78 -6.49 0.04
N ALA A 17 4.28 -7.59 0.61
CA ALA A 17 5.03 -7.58 1.87
C ALA A 17 6.22 -6.57 1.85
N LYS A 18 7.01 -6.56 0.76
CA LYS A 18 8.13 -5.63 0.61
C LYS A 18 7.68 -4.17 0.59
N GLN A 19 6.57 -3.88 -0.07
CA GLN A 19 6.00 -2.53 -0.10
C GLN A 19 5.45 -2.14 1.27
N TYR A 20 4.78 -3.05 1.98
CA TYR A 20 4.30 -2.81 3.34
C TYR A 20 5.45 -2.46 4.29
N LEU A 21 6.56 -3.20 4.26
CA LEU A 21 7.73 -2.89 5.10
C LEU A 21 8.26 -1.47 4.85
N ASN A 22 8.23 -1.01 3.60
CA ASN A 22 8.63 0.36 3.27
C ASN A 22 7.61 1.40 3.78
N GLU A 23 6.31 1.13 3.66
CA GLU A 23 5.26 2.04 4.18
C GLU A 23 5.27 2.07 5.72
N ALA A 24 5.48 0.93 6.39
CA ALA A 24 5.60 0.85 7.84
C ALA A 24 6.78 1.69 8.35
N ARG A 25 7.95 1.60 7.71
CA ARG A 25 9.11 2.47 8.02
C ARG A 25 8.86 3.95 7.77
N LYS A 26 7.99 4.32 6.82
CA LYS A 26 7.62 5.72 6.60
C LYS A 26 6.60 6.20 7.63
N SER A 27 5.72 5.29 8.08
CA SER A 27 4.70 5.61 9.08
C SER A 27 5.26 5.76 10.48
N THR A 28 6.45 5.27 10.80
CA THR A 28 7.10 5.59 12.08
C THR A 28 7.39 7.09 12.22
N VAL A 29 7.65 7.78 11.11
CA VAL A 29 7.89 9.23 11.09
C VAL A 29 6.58 10.00 10.85
N SER A 30 5.77 9.57 9.89
CA SER A 30 4.57 10.32 9.46
C SER A 30 3.29 9.98 10.22
N ASN A 31 3.25 8.86 10.95
CA ASN A 31 2.09 8.35 11.68
C ASN A 31 0.78 8.34 10.87
N ASN A 32 0.86 8.07 9.56
CA ASN A 32 -0.28 8.16 8.64
C ASN A 32 -1.00 6.83 8.40
N ILE A 33 -0.51 5.70 8.92
CA ILE A 33 -1.24 4.43 8.85
C ILE A 33 -2.30 4.40 9.96
N GLN A 34 -3.56 4.15 9.57
CA GLN A 34 -4.67 3.97 10.50
C GLN A 34 -4.85 2.49 10.86
N ASN A 35 -4.87 1.61 9.85
CA ASN A 35 -5.06 0.19 10.05
C ASN A 35 -4.32 -0.61 8.97
N VAL A 36 -3.94 -1.84 9.30
CA VAL A 36 -3.31 -2.79 8.38
C VAL A 36 -4.00 -4.14 8.53
N THR A 37 -4.44 -4.71 7.42
CA THR A 37 -5.04 -6.05 7.39
C THR A 37 -4.27 -6.94 6.43
N PHE A 38 -3.85 -8.11 6.90
CA PHE A 38 -3.28 -9.11 6.02
C PHE A 38 -4.42 -9.81 5.25
N VAL A 39 -4.29 -9.81 3.93
CA VAL A 39 -5.21 -10.48 3.02
C VAL A 39 -4.51 -11.74 2.50
N PRO A 40 -4.87 -12.93 3.01
CA PRO A 40 -4.23 -14.17 2.59
C PRO A 40 -4.49 -14.43 1.10
N PRO A 41 -3.58 -15.16 0.42
CA PRO A 41 -3.83 -15.59 -0.95
C PRO A 41 -5.01 -16.57 -0.98
N LYS A 42 -5.70 -16.64 -2.10
CA LYS A 42 -6.73 -17.66 -2.31
C LYS A 42 -6.06 -19.02 -2.51
N ILE A 43 -6.66 -20.08 -1.99
CA ILE A 43 -6.18 -21.44 -2.22
C ILE A 43 -6.14 -21.70 -3.74
N GLY A 44 -5.01 -22.19 -4.24
CA GLY A 44 -4.77 -22.42 -5.67
C GLY A 44 -4.29 -21.19 -6.46
N SER A 45 -4.22 -20.01 -5.85
CA SER A 45 -3.61 -18.82 -6.47
C SER A 45 -2.12 -18.71 -6.14
N GLY A 46 -1.32 -18.22 -7.08
CA GLY A 46 0.10 -17.99 -6.86
C GLY A 46 0.36 -16.80 -5.93
N GLY A 47 1.43 -16.89 -5.13
CA GLY A 47 1.93 -15.79 -4.27
C GLY A 47 1.64 -15.96 -2.78
N TYR A 48 2.02 -14.95 -1.99
CA TYR A 48 2.02 -14.98 -0.52
C TYR A 48 0.94 -14.09 0.13
N GLY A 49 -0.07 -13.66 -0.64
CA GLY A 49 -1.08 -12.70 -0.20
C GLY A 49 -0.63 -11.24 -0.30
N SER A 50 -1.38 -10.34 0.33
CA SER A 50 -1.13 -8.89 0.30
C SER A 50 -1.48 -8.24 1.63
N PHE A 51 -1.02 -7.00 1.82
CA PHE A 51 -1.38 -6.18 2.97
C PHE A 51 -2.28 -5.05 2.50
N GLN A 52 -3.46 -4.95 3.07
CA GLN A 52 -4.38 -3.84 2.86
C GLN A 52 -4.11 -2.77 3.92
N ILE A 53 -3.58 -1.63 3.49
CA ILE A 53 -3.30 -0.49 4.35
C ILE A 53 -4.45 0.51 4.21
N THR A 54 -4.96 0.98 5.35
CA THR A 54 -5.88 2.12 5.43
C THR A 54 -5.13 3.29 6.06
N TYR A 55 -5.12 4.43 5.38
CA TYR A 55 -4.43 5.65 5.83
C TYR A 55 -5.40 6.61 6.54
N LYS A 56 -4.86 7.39 7.49
CA LYS A 56 -5.59 8.49 8.14
C LYS A 56 -5.87 9.60 7.12
N THR A 57 -4.82 10.00 6.40
CA THR A 57 -4.86 10.94 5.28
C THR A 57 -4.52 10.21 3.98
N PRO A 58 -5.29 10.39 2.89
CA PRO A 58 -5.02 9.72 1.62
C PRO A 58 -3.60 9.94 1.12
N GLN A 59 -2.94 8.85 0.70
CA GLN A 59 -1.57 8.90 0.18
C GLN A 59 -1.60 8.96 -1.35
N LEU A 60 -0.76 9.84 -1.91
CA LEU A 60 -0.58 9.93 -3.36
C LEU A 60 0.11 8.67 -3.88
N CYS A 61 -0.58 7.97 -4.79
CA CYS A 61 -0.13 6.72 -5.38
C CYS A 61 -0.16 6.80 -6.90
N PRO A 62 0.80 6.22 -7.61
CA PRO A 62 0.72 6.10 -9.07
C PRO A 62 -0.57 5.38 -9.50
N VAL A 63 -1.17 5.86 -10.59
CA VAL A 63 -2.18 5.09 -11.32
C VAL A 63 -1.50 3.83 -11.84
N ARG A 64 -2.05 2.66 -11.50
CA ARG A 64 -1.62 1.35 -12.01
C ARG A 64 -2.52 0.97 -13.16
#